data_AF-A0A351AU66-F1
#
_entry.id   AF-A0A351AU66-F1
#
_cell.length_a   1.000
_cell.length_b   1.000
_cell.length_c   1.000
_cell.angle_alpha   90.00
_cell.angle_beta   90.00
_cell.angle_gamma   90.00
#
_symmetry.space_group_name_H-M   'P 1'
#
loop_
_entity.id
_entity.type
_entity.pdbx_description
1 polymer ?
#
loop_
_entity_poly.entity_id
_entity_poly.type
_entity_poly.pdbx_seq_one_letter_code
_entity_poly.pdbx_strand_id
1 'polypeptide(L)'
;MRLPAAFTEGACFVLFQRSHRFSNFGCRQPVFACQGVSACSAAGILNVAACTHCIARDPLNNRAQLFADVRTYWSGDAVKEATGYAIEGHAKDADGFIHLINSGAAALDYSAEARDANGAPTVKAWYDMTDADRAAILKATDWCAADNGYFRGGGFSSHYVTNAEIPCTMLRLNWVKGLGPVAQLVEGWTVALPEKVNDILWKRTDYTWPCTWFAPRCDGKEGSPFKTAYDVMNNWGANHGAIS
;
A
#
# COMPACT_ATOMS: atom_id res chain seq x y z
N MET A 1 -17.08 22.54 12.26
CA MET A 1 -18.53 22.24 12.39
C MET A 1 -18.63 20.75 12.70
N ARG A 2 -19.07 20.35 13.90
CA ARG A 2 -19.17 18.93 14.29
C ARG A 2 -20.34 18.29 13.55
N LEU A 3 -20.09 17.19 12.82
CA LEU A 3 -21.17 16.40 12.21
C LEU A 3 -21.74 15.38 13.22
N PRO A 4 -23.07 15.21 13.29
CA PRO A 4 -23.75 14.37 14.28
C PRO A 4 -23.79 12.89 13.87
N ALA A 5 -23.98 12.05 14.89
CA ALA A 5 -24.18 10.62 14.79
C ALA A 5 -25.47 10.27 14.04
N ALA A 6 -25.35 9.83 12.78
CA ALA A 6 -26.41 9.12 12.06
C ALA A 6 -25.80 8.34 10.88
N PHE A 7 -25.20 7.18 11.18
CA PHE A 7 -24.96 6.14 10.18
C PHE A 7 -25.88 4.96 10.49
N THR A 8 -27.13 5.08 10.08
CA THR A 8 -28.08 3.96 9.99
C THR A 8 -28.62 3.91 8.57
N GLU A 9 -28.37 2.79 7.92
CA GLU A 9 -29.06 2.24 6.74
C GLU A 9 -29.19 3.16 5.52
N GLY A 10 -28.20 3.06 4.64
CA GLY A 10 -28.28 3.47 3.25
C GLY A 10 -27.12 2.82 2.51
N ALA A 11 -27.40 2.11 1.42
CA ALA A 11 -26.41 1.42 0.58
C ALA A 11 -25.47 2.43 -0.09
N CYS A 12 -24.50 2.93 0.66
CA CYS A 12 -23.30 3.56 0.12
C CYS A 12 -22.28 2.43 -0.01
N PHE A 13 -21.97 2.04 -1.25
CA PHE A 13 -20.86 1.14 -1.53
C PHE A 13 -19.56 1.87 -1.14
N VAL A 14 -19.20 1.82 0.15
CA VAL A 14 -17.84 2.09 0.58
C VAL A 14 -17.03 0.88 0.13
N LEU A 15 -16.11 1.08 -0.82
CA LEU A 15 -15.21 0.04 -1.28
C LEU A 15 -14.16 -0.21 -0.18
N PHE A 16 -14.59 -0.84 0.92
CA PHE A 16 -13.68 -1.21 2.00
C PHE A 16 -12.87 -2.42 1.59
N GLN A 17 -11.58 -2.23 1.38
CA GLN A 17 -10.66 -3.30 1.66
C GLN A 17 -10.69 -3.55 3.18
N ARG A 18 -11.24 -4.67 3.64
CA ARG A 18 -11.32 -4.99 5.09
C ARG A 18 -9.97 -5.47 5.69
N SER A 19 -8.84 -5.08 5.11
CA SER A 19 -7.49 -5.43 5.56
C SER A 19 -7.07 -4.74 6.87
N HIS A 20 -7.85 -3.76 7.33
CA HIS A 20 -7.65 -2.98 8.55
C HIS A 20 -7.95 -3.75 9.84
N ARG A 21 -7.19 -3.44 10.90
CA ARG A 21 -7.26 -4.19 12.18
C ARG A 21 -8.30 -3.69 13.16
N PHE A 22 -8.97 -2.59 12.88
CA PHE A 22 -9.97 -2.03 13.78
C PHE A 22 -11.22 -1.56 13.05
N SER A 23 -12.31 -1.47 13.81
CA SER A 23 -13.60 -0.95 13.37
C SER A 23 -14.36 -0.42 14.58
N ASN A 24 -15.62 -0.04 14.40
CA ASN A 24 -16.53 0.33 15.50
C ASN A 24 -16.68 -0.79 16.57
N PHE A 25 -16.26 -2.03 16.27
CA PHE A 25 -16.27 -3.17 17.19
C PHE A 25 -14.92 -3.42 17.89
N GLY A 26 -13.96 -2.50 17.79
CA GLY A 26 -12.62 -2.65 18.40
C GLY A 26 -11.59 -3.33 17.47
N CYS A 27 -10.47 -3.77 18.06
CA CYS A 27 -9.39 -4.47 17.36
C CYS A 27 -9.78 -5.92 17.04
N ARG A 28 -9.42 -6.40 15.85
CA ARG A 28 -9.65 -7.76 15.39
C ARG A 28 -8.60 -8.22 14.39
N GLN A 29 -8.59 -9.52 14.12
CA GLN A 29 -7.92 -10.05 12.94
C GLN A 29 -8.50 -9.41 11.67
N PRO A 30 -7.67 -9.13 10.65
CA PRO A 30 -8.11 -8.46 9.43
C PRO A 30 -8.94 -9.43 8.59
N VAL A 31 -9.87 -8.88 7.80
CA VAL A 31 -10.59 -9.65 6.81
C VAL A 31 -10.02 -9.31 5.44
N PHE A 32 -9.27 -10.24 4.85
CA PHE A 32 -8.67 -9.99 3.54
C PHE A 32 -9.76 -9.85 2.47
N ALA A 33 -9.72 -8.73 1.77
CA ALA A 33 -10.52 -8.44 0.60
C ALA A 33 -9.59 -7.87 -0.48
N CYS A 34 -9.80 -8.26 -1.74
CA CYS A 34 -9.05 -7.76 -2.89
C CYS A 34 -9.91 -6.78 -3.68
N GLN A 35 -9.32 -5.66 -4.10
CA GLN A 35 -9.98 -4.66 -4.93
C GLN A 35 -9.74 -4.93 -6.42
N GLY A 36 -10.76 -4.64 -7.25
CA GLY A 36 -10.83 -5.05 -8.65
C GLY A 36 -11.09 -6.55 -8.76
N VAL A 37 -12.01 -6.98 -9.62
CA VAL A 37 -12.19 -8.41 -9.94
C VAL A 37 -11.00 -8.87 -10.79
N SER A 38 -9.79 -8.75 -10.27
CA SER A 38 -8.62 -9.38 -10.83
C SER A 38 -8.93 -10.88 -10.78
N ALA A 39 -9.21 -11.55 -11.89
CA ALA A 39 -9.69 -12.95 -11.93
C ALA A 39 -8.57 -13.98 -12.06
N CYS A 40 -7.37 -13.59 -12.49
CA CYS A 40 -6.16 -14.25 -11.98
C CYS A 40 -6.01 -14.05 -10.45
N SER A 41 -6.90 -13.23 -9.87
CA SER A 41 -7.22 -13.14 -8.44
C SER A 41 -8.65 -13.56 -8.02
N ALA A 42 -9.48 -14.10 -8.92
CA ALA A 42 -10.93 -14.33 -8.68
C ALA A 42 -11.58 -15.48 -9.49
N ALA A 43 -11.10 -15.90 -10.66
CA ALA A 43 -11.29 -17.28 -11.14
C ALA A 43 -10.44 -18.27 -10.31
N GLY A 44 -9.43 -17.73 -9.62
CA GLY A 44 -8.88 -18.27 -8.38
C GLY A 44 -9.59 -17.73 -7.14
N ILE A 45 -10.93 -17.79 -7.02
CA ILE A 45 -11.62 -17.53 -5.74
C ILE A 45 -11.11 -18.47 -4.64
N LEU A 46 -10.55 -19.63 -5.00
CA LEU A 46 -9.77 -20.46 -4.09
C LEU A 46 -8.27 -20.08 -4.04
N ASN A 47 -7.72 -19.42 -5.05
CA ASN A 47 -6.27 -19.26 -5.28
C ASN A 47 -5.66 -17.86 -5.11
N VAL A 48 -6.38 -16.73 -5.16
CA VAL A 48 -5.92 -15.48 -4.53
C VAL A 48 -6.55 -15.27 -3.16
N ALA A 49 -7.66 -15.96 -2.88
CA ALA A 49 -7.78 -16.51 -1.54
C ALA A 49 -6.49 -17.27 -1.23
N ALA A 50 -6.02 -18.32 -1.93
CA ALA A 50 -4.71 -18.92 -1.58
C ALA A 50 -3.48 -17.97 -1.62
N CYS A 51 -3.36 -16.99 -2.52
CA CYS A 51 -2.18 -16.09 -2.53
C CYS A 51 -2.13 -15.20 -1.29
N THR A 52 -3.29 -14.71 -0.86
CA THR A 52 -3.43 -13.96 0.38
C THR A 52 -3.60 -14.99 1.49
N HIS A 53 -4.69 -15.74 1.65
CA HIS A 53 -4.92 -16.86 2.59
C HIS A 53 -3.79 -17.89 2.86
N CYS A 54 -2.87 -18.25 1.94
CA CYS A 54 -1.69 -19.11 2.25
C CYS A 54 -0.53 -18.33 2.91
N ILE A 55 -0.51 -17.00 2.81
CA ILE A 55 0.48 -16.10 3.45
C ILE A 55 -0.20 -15.16 4.49
N ALA A 56 -1.52 -15.01 4.45
CA ALA A 56 -2.34 -13.96 5.06
C ALA A 56 -3.47 -14.50 5.94
N ARG A 57 -3.68 -15.82 6.05
CA ARG A 57 -3.55 -16.32 7.43
C ARG A 57 -2.07 -16.08 7.67
N ASP A 58 -1.74 -15.01 8.36
CA ASP A 58 -0.35 -14.66 8.60
C ASP A 58 0.05 -15.22 9.97
N PRO A 59 0.48 -16.50 10.08
CA PRO A 59 1.17 -16.99 11.26
C PRO A 59 2.62 -16.48 11.34
N LEU A 60 3.10 -15.66 10.38
CA LEU A 60 4.48 -15.18 10.34
C LEU A 60 4.67 -13.86 11.10
N ASN A 61 3.75 -12.89 10.96
CA ASN A 61 3.84 -11.58 11.62
C ASN A 61 2.52 -11.00 12.18
N ASN A 62 1.36 -11.60 11.90
CA ASN A 62 0.03 -11.14 12.34
C ASN A 62 -0.28 -9.65 12.01
N ARG A 63 0.31 -9.06 10.95
CA ARG A 63 0.19 -7.63 10.59
C ARG A 63 -0.82 -7.38 9.47
N ALA A 64 -1.33 -6.15 9.36
CA ALA A 64 -2.17 -5.77 8.22
C ALA A 64 -1.36 -5.89 6.92
N GLN A 65 -2.04 -6.09 5.78
CA GLN A 65 -1.39 -6.17 4.48
C GLN A 65 -1.83 -4.99 3.63
N LEU A 66 -0.86 -4.34 2.99
CA LEU A 66 -1.10 -3.28 2.02
C LEU A 66 -1.29 -3.90 0.64
N PHE A 67 -2.42 -3.66 0.01
CA PHE A 67 -2.63 -3.96 -1.40
C PHE A 67 -2.43 -2.67 -2.18
N ALA A 68 -1.66 -2.71 -3.25
CA ALA A 68 -1.32 -1.53 -4.02
C ALA A 68 -1.24 -1.82 -5.52
N ASP A 69 -1.61 -0.82 -6.31
CA ASP A 69 -1.15 -0.75 -7.70
C ASP A 69 0.33 -0.35 -7.72
N VAL A 70 1.12 -1.05 -8.51
CA VAL A 70 2.51 -0.70 -8.86
C VAL A 70 2.44 0.33 -9.98
N ARG A 71 2.28 1.60 -9.60
CA ARG A 71 1.74 2.63 -10.49
C ARG A 71 2.80 3.32 -11.33
N THR A 72 3.86 3.80 -10.69
CA THR A 72 4.87 4.65 -11.35
C THR A 72 6.24 4.42 -10.76
N TYR A 73 7.25 4.24 -11.60
CA TYR A 73 8.66 4.36 -11.20
C TYR A 73 9.11 5.82 -11.33
N TRP A 74 9.75 6.33 -10.28
CA TRP A 74 10.38 7.64 -10.25
C TRP A 74 11.89 7.48 -10.11
N SER A 75 12.63 7.77 -11.17
CA SER A 75 14.09 7.83 -11.14
C SER A 75 14.58 9.05 -10.34
N GLY A 76 15.82 9.01 -9.86
CA GLY A 76 16.43 10.16 -9.19
C GLY A 76 16.43 11.42 -10.04
N ASP A 77 16.70 11.28 -11.35
CA ASP A 77 16.68 12.39 -12.29
C ASP A 77 15.26 12.95 -12.49
N ALA A 78 14.24 12.08 -12.63
CA ALA A 78 12.86 12.52 -12.80
C ALA A 78 12.33 13.26 -11.55
N VAL A 79 12.70 12.80 -10.35
CA VAL A 79 12.37 13.49 -9.10
C VAL A 79 13.04 14.85 -9.04
N LYS A 80 14.34 14.92 -9.38
CA LYS A 80 15.11 16.17 -9.37
C LYS A 80 14.58 17.18 -10.38
N GLU A 81 14.22 16.74 -11.58
CA GLU A 81 13.60 17.60 -12.59
C GLU A 81 12.22 18.11 -12.13
N ALA A 82 11.39 17.22 -11.58
CA ALA A 82 10.02 17.56 -11.20
C ALA A 82 9.93 18.46 -9.96
N THR A 83 10.90 18.35 -9.03
CA THR A 83 10.77 18.91 -7.67
C THR A 83 11.98 19.75 -7.23
N GLY A 84 13.11 19.67 -7.94
CA GLY A 84 14.39 20.25 -7.52
C GLY A 84 15.11 19.47 -6.41
N TYR A 85 14.51 18.37 -5.91
CA TYR A 85 15.06 17.57 -4.82
C TYR A 85 15.92 16.42 -5.35
N ALA A 86 17.12 16.25 -4.79
CA ALA A 86 17.93 15.07 -5.02
C ALA A 86 17.53 13.99 -4.01
N ILE A 87 17.16 12.80 -4.50
CA ILE A 87 16.75 11.69 -3.64
C ILE A 87 17.92 11.21 -2.76
N GLU A 88 17.59 10.77 -1.55
CA GLU A 88 18.53 10.35 -0.51
C GLU A 88 18.16 8.96 0.05
N GLY A 89 19.01 8.40 0.92
CA GLY A 89 18.75 7.12 1.62
C GLY A 89 18.50 5.95 0.67
N HIS A 90 17.59 5.05 1.06
CA HIS A 90 17.27 3.84 0.30
C HIS A 90 16.73 4.12 -1.11
N ALA A 91 16.04 5.25 -1.31
CA ALA A 91 15.62 5.68 -2.63
C ALA A 91 16.83 5.95 -3.55
N LYS A 92 17.89 6.57 -3.03
CA LYS A 92 19.12 6.79 -3.78
C LYS A 92 19.87 5.50 -4.05
N ASP A 93 19.95 4.60 -3.06
CA ASP A 93 20.62 3.30 -3.20
C ASP A 93 19.98 2.44 -4.30
N ALA A 94 18.67 2.58 -4.51
CA ALA A 94 17.92 1.87 -5.53
C ALA A 94 17.84 2.60 -6.89
N ASP A 95 18.47 3.78 -7.02
CA ASP A 95 18.32 4.67 -8.18
C ASP A 95 16.85 4.99 -8.51
N GLY A 96 16.09 5.34 -7.47
CA GLY A 96 14.68 5.72 -7.53
C GLY A 96 13.79 4.91 -6.61
N PHE A 97 12.48 5.09 -6.78
CA PHE A 97 11.45 4.41 -6.00
C PHE A 97 10.19 4.21 -6.82
N ILE A 98 9.30 3.36 -6.30
CA ILE A 98 8.04 2.97 -6.92
C ILE A 98 6.89 3.58 -6.12
N HIS A 99 5.96 4.22 -6.83
CA HIS A 99 4.70 4.70 -6.29
C HIS A 99 3.71 3.53 -6.17
N LEU A 100 3.42 3.14 -4.94
CA LEU A 100 2.41 2.14 -4.59
C LEU A 100 1.15 2.88 -4.15
N ILE A 101 0.10 2.80 -4.97
CA ILE A 101 -1.13 3.60 -4.77
C ILE A 101 -2.35 2.86 -5.31
N ASN A 102 -3.06 2.14 -4.43
CA ASN A 102 -4.28 1.45 -4.85
C ASN A 102 -5.37 2.45 -5.23
N SER A 103 -6.30 2.00 -6.07
CA SER A 103 -7.48 2.72 -6.57
C SER A 103 -8.56 3.05 -5.53
N GLY A 104 -8.16 3.57 -4.36
CA GLY A 104 -9.03 4.19 -3.37
C GLY A 104 -9.09 3.51 -2.00
N ALA A 105 -8.62 2.27 -1.84
CA ALA A 105 -8.62 1.61 -0.54
C ALA A 105 -7.27 0.99 -0.20
N ALA A 106 -6.78 1.16 1.01
CA ALA A 106 -5.59 0.47 1.51
C ALA A 106 -5.66 0.37 3.03
N ALA A 107 -4.95 -0.58 3.63
CA ALA A 107 -4.92 -0.74 5.08
C ALA A 107 -4.32 0.50 5.78
N LEU A 108 -5.16 1.31 6.47
CA LEU A 108 -4.85 2.48 7.28
C LEU A 108 -3.70 2.24 8.26
N ASP A 109 -3.46 1.00 8.69
CA ASP A 109 -2.27 0.63 9.47
C ASP A 109 -0.96 1.10 8.80
N TYR A 110 -0.94 1.20 7.46
CA TYR A 110 0.17 1.74 6.66
C TYR A 110 0.21 3.27 6.57
N SER A 111 -0.66 4.01 7.28
CA SER A 111 -0.34 5.41 7.61
C SER A 111 0.91 5.51 8.48
N ALA A 112 1.33 4.38 9.09
CA ALA A 112 2.48 4.26 9.96
C ALA A 112 2.40 5.14 11.21
N GLU A 113 1.18 5.47 11.66
CA GLU A 113 0.99 6.28 12.86
C GLU A 113 1.05 5.49 14.18
N ALA A 114 1.03 4.15 14.11
CA ALA A 114 1.30 3.33 15.28
C ALA A 114 2.78 3.43 15.69
N ARG A 115 3.05 3.28 16.99
CA ARG A 115 4.41 3.40 17.55
C ARG A 115 4.86 2.14 18.27
N ASP A 116 6.02 1.59 17.93
CA ASP A 116 6.58 0.42 18.61
C ASP A 116 7.00 0.73 20.06
N ALA A 117 7.58 -0.25 20.76
CA ALA A 117 8.04 -0.09 22.14
C ALA A 117 9.14 0.98 22.31
N ASN A 118 9.85 1.33 21.22
CA ASN A 118 10.89 2.35 21.19
C ASN A 118 10.36 3.72 20.70
N GLY A 119 9.07 3.82 20.38
CA GLY A 119 8.46 5.02 19.82
C GLY A 119 8.68 5.20 18.32
N ALA A 120 9.17 4.20 17.60
CA ALA A 120 9.37 4.27 16.15
C ALA A 120 8.06 3.96 15.39
N PRO A 121 7.78 4.65 14.26
CA PRO A 121 6.66 4.31 13.37
C PRO A 121 6.69 2.85 12.92
N THR A 122 5.55 2.16 12.97
CA THR A 122 5.48 0.75 12.57
C THR A 122 4.07 0.32 12.14
N VAL A 123 3.98 -0.87 11.55
CA VAL A 123 2.72 -1.60 11.33
C VAL A 123 2.66 -2.72 12.38
N LYS A 124 1.72 -2.62 13.32
CA LYS A 124 1.62 -3.56 14.45
C LYS A 124 0.79 -4.80 14.12
N ALA A 125 1.01 -5.86 14.89
CA ALA A 125 0.02 -6.91 15.00
C ALA A 125 -1.22 -6.38 15.72
N TRP A 126 -2.41 -6.90 15.37
CA TRP A 126 -3.68 -6.41 15.93
C TRP A 126 -3.80 -6.49 17.45
N TYR A 127 -3.17 -7.48 18.08
CA TYR A 127 -3.22 -7.65 19.53
C TYR A 127 -2.29 -6.67 20.26
N ASP A 128 -1.36 -6.03 19.55
CA ASP A 128 -0.48 -4.97 20.07
C ASP A 128 -1.00 -3.56 19.79
N MET A 129 -2.11 -3.44 19.04
CA MET A 129 -2.72 -2.16 18.69
C MET A 129 -3.45 -1.54 19.89
N THR A 130 -3.02 -0.34 20.27
CA THR A 130 -3.65 0.43 21.34
C THR A 130 -4.73 1.37 20.80
N ASP A 131 -5.59 1.85 21.69
CA ASP A 131 -6.60 2.87 21.37
C ASP A 131 -5.96 4.17 20.83
N ALA A 132 -4.77 4.52 21.35
CA ALA A 132 -4.00 5.67 20.89
C ALA A 132 -3.49 5.49 19.46
N ASP A 133 -2.98 4.29 19.12
CA ASP A 133 -2.56 3.98 17.75
C ASP A 133 -3.74 4.12 16.78
N ARG A 134 -4.91 3.57 17.14
CA ARG A 134 -6.12 3.68 16.29
C ARG A 134 -6.55 5.12 16.06
N ALA A 135 -6.54 5.93 17.13
CA ALA A 135 -6.91 7.33 17.04
C ALA A 135 -5.93 8.13 16.16
N ALA A 136 -4.63 7.85 16.25
CA ALA A 136 -3.61 8.46 15.42
C ALA A 136 -3.77 8.09 13.94
N ILE A 137 -3.98 6.80 13.65
CA ILE A 137 -4.21 6.30 12.29
C ILE A 137 -5.45 6.94 11.66
N LEU A 138 -6.57 6.97 12.38
CA LEU A 138 -7.81 7.60 11.90
C LEU A 138 -7.65 9.10 11.68
N LYS A 139 -6.88 9.78 12.53
CA LYS A 139 -6.60 11.21 12.39
C LYS A 139 -5.73 11.52 11.17
N ALA A 140 -4.85 10.61 10.78
CA ALA A 140 -4.02 10.74 9.58
C ALA A 140 -4.73 10.32 8.28
N THR A 141 -5.98 9.88 8.37
CA THR A 141 -6.76 9.42 7.22
C THR A 141 -7.91 10.37 6.94
N ASP A 142 -7.92 10.94 5.73
CA ASP A 142 -9.07 11.64 5.18
C ASP A 142 -9.94 10.69 4.36
N TRP A 143 -11.24 10.97 4.29
CA TRP A 143 -12.19 10.20 3.48
C TRP A 143 -12.63 11.07 2.30
N CYS A 144 -11.95 10.92 1.16
CA CYS A 144 -12.17 11.74 -0.02
C CYS A 144 -13.32 11.17 -0.86
N ALA A 145 -14.22 12.03 -1.36
CA ALA A 145 -15.26 11.58 -2.28
C ALA A 145 -14.64 10.98 -3.54
N ALA A 146 -15.15 9.82 -3.98
CA ALA A 146 -14.65 9.14 -5.17
C ALA A 146 -14.86 10.01 -6.43
N ASP A 147 -13.91 9.93 -7.36
CA ASP A 147 -14.05 10.59 -8.66
C ASP A 147 -15.20 9.97 -9.45
N ASN A 148 -16.26 10.74 -9.67
CA ASN A 148 -17.45 10.32 -10.43
C ASN A 148 -17.15 9.99 -11.90
N GLY A 149 -16.02 10.43 -12.45
CA GLY A 149 -15.53 10.03 -13.76
C GLY A 149 -15.23 8.53 -13.83
N TYR A 150 -14.69 7.95 -12.74
CA TYR A 150 -14.39 6.53 -12.61
C TYR A 150 -15.50 5.76 -11.86
N PHE A 151 -16.00 6.31 -10.77
CA PHE A 151 -16.91 5.66 -9.83
C PHE A 151 -18.27 6.37 -9.83
N ARG A 152 -19.11 6.10 -10.84
CA ARG A 152 -20.43 6.75 -11.01
C ARG A 152 -21.40 6.53 -9.83
N GLY A 153 -21.20 5.49 -9.04
CA GLY A 153 -21.97 5.22 -7.83
C GLY A 153 -21.52 6.02 -6.60
N GLY A 154 -20.50 6.88 -6.75
CA GLY A 154 -19.83 7.55 -5.65
C GLY A 154 -19.02 6.58 -4.79
N GLY A 155 -18.74 6.99 -3.55
CA GLY A 155 -17.92 6.26 -2.59
C GLY A 155 -16.94 7.21 -1.89
N PHE A 156 -16.16 6.66 -0.96
CA PHE A 156 -15.06 7.39 -0.31
C PHE A 156 -13.78 6.58 -0.38
N SER A 157 -12.69 7.22 -0.82
CA SER A 157 -11.35 6.67 -0.77
C SER A 157 -10.67 7.00 0.56
N SER A 158 -9.82 6.09 1.02
CA SER A 158 -8.96 6.28 2.19
C SER A 158 -7.70 7.04 1.78
N HIS A 159 -7.65 8.33 2.06
CA HIS A 159 -6.52 9.21 1.74
C HIS A 159 -5.57 9.31 2.94
N TYR A 160 -4.37 8.78 2.79
CA TYR A 160 -3.25 8.94 3.72
C TYR A 160 -1.93 8.75 2.96
N VAL A 161 -0.81 9.16 3.56
CA VAL A 161 0.54 8.85 3.08
C VAL A 161 1.29 8.01 4.10
N THR A 162 2.00 6.97 3.64
CA THR A 162 2.94 6.24 4.49
C THR A 162 4.19 7.09 4.71
N ASN A 163 4.19 7.91 5.76
CA ASN A 163 5.26 8.87 6.05
C ASN A 163 6.28 8.32 7.06
N ALA A 164 6.82 7.14 6.76
CA ALA A 164 7.83 6.48 7.58
C ALA A 164 8.74 5.59 6.74
N GLU A 165 9.94 5.35 7.23
CA GLU A 165 10.82 4.32 6.70
C GLU A 165 10.58 3.00 7.43
N ILE A 166 9.92 2.05 6.77
CA ILE A 166 9.54 0.76 7.33
C ILE A 166 10.06 -0.34 6.42
N PRO A 167 10.86 -1.30 6.93
CA PRO A 167 11.25 -2.46 6.15
C PRO A 167 10.01 -3.27 5.80
N CYS A 168 9.87 -3.59 4.52
CA CYS A 168 8.70 -4.30 4.01
C CYS A 168 9.09 -5.25 2.88
N THR A 169 8.20 -6.20 2.61
CA THR A 169 8.34 -7.14 1.50
C THR A 169 7.15 -7.02 0.56
N MET A 170 7.40 -6.71 -0.70
CA MET A 170 6.41 -6.75 -1.76
C MET A 170 6.38 -8.15 -2.40
N LEU A 171 5.18 -8.69 -2.54
CA LEU A 171 4.90 -10.04 -3.01
C LEU A 171 3.88 -10.03 -4.13
N ARG A 172 4.11 -10.88 -5.14
CA ARG A 172 3.12 -11.20 -6.17
C ARG A 172 3.18 -12.66 -6.55
N LEU A 173 2.00 -13.26 -6.69
CA LEU A 173 1.83 -14.56 -7.29
C LEU A 173 1.15 -14.38 -8.65
N ASN A 174 1.74 -14.96 -9.69
CA ASN A 174 1.23 -14.94 -11.05
C ASN A 174 1.01 -16.38 -11.53
N TRP A 175 0.03 -16.57 -12.43
CA TRP A 175 -0.20 -17.85 -13.08
C TRP A 175 0.26 -17.79 -14.53
N VAL A 176 1.30 -18.56 -14.87
CA VAL A 176 1.86 -18.60 -16.23
C VAL A 176 1.40 -19.89 -16.92
N LYS A 177 0.71 -19.75 -18.05
CA LYS A 177 0.23 -20.90 -18.83
C LYS A 177 1.40 -21.80 -19.22
N GLY A 178 1.30 -23.09 -18.90
CA GLY A 178 2.32 -24.10 -19.21
C GLY A 178 3.45 -24.21 -18.17
N LEU A 179 3.54 -23.28 -17.22
CA LEU A 179 4.48 -23.35 -16.09
C LEU A 179 3.77 -23.58 -14.75
N GLY A 180 2.62 -22.92 -14.55
CA GLY A 180 1.89 -22.93 -13.27
C GLY A 180 2.11 -21.65 -12.46
N PRO A 181 1.92 -21.69 -11.13
CA PRO A 181 2.08 -20.53 -10.27
C PRO A 181 3.55 -20.16 -10.09
N VAL A 182 3.87 -18.86 -10.15
CA VAL A 182 5.20 -18.30 -9.90
C VAL A 182 5.09 -17.17 -8.89
N ALA A 183 6.07 -17.08 -7.98
CA ALA A 183 6.14 -16.07 -6.94
C ALA A 183 7.26 -15.06 -7.21
N GLN A 184 6.99 -13.80 -6.95
CA GLN A 184 7.97 -12.71 -6.95
C GLN A 184 8.00 -12.10 -5.55
N LEU A 185 9.21 -11.92 -5.01
CA LEU A 185 9.48 -11.37 -3.69
C LEU A 185 10.50 -10.25 -3.84
N VAL A 186 10.18 -9.08 -3.30
CA VAL A 186 11.05 -7.91 -3.34
C VAL A 186 11.07 -7.30 -1.94
N GLU A 187 12.17 -7.49 -1.23
CA GLU A 187 12.43 -6.77 0.01
C GLU A 187 12.78 -5.31 -0.29
N GLY A 188 12.45 -4.42 0.63
CA GLY A 188 12.80 -3.01 0.53
C GLY A 188 12.30 -2.22 1.72
N TRP A 189 12.09 -0.93 1.51
CA TRP A 189 11.65 0.00 2.52
C TRP A 189 10.58 0.92 1.96
N THR A 190 9.59 1.27 2.78
CA THR A 190 8.83 2.50 2.52
C THR A 190 9.78 3.69 2.69
N VAL A 191 9.57 4.78 1.97
CA VAL A 191 10.42 5.98 2.08
C VAL A 191 9.58 7.21 2.40
N ALA A 192 10.05 8.00 3.37
CA ALA A 192 9.44 9.27 3.74
C ALA A 192 10.08 10.40 2.91
N LEU A 193 9.35 10.91 1.93
CA LEU A 193 9.77 12.08 1.16
C LEU A 193 9.45 13.37 1.92
N PRO A 194 10.24 14.44 1.76
CA PRO A 194 9.87 15.75 2.28
C PRO A 194 8.47 16.13 1.80
N GLU A 195 7.64 16.70 2.67
CA GLU A 195 6.22 16.98 2.41
C GLU A 195 5.97 17.65 1.06
N LYS A 196 6.74 18.71 0.75
CA LYS A 196 6.63 19.44 -0.52
C LYS A 196 6.94 18.56 -1.75
N VAL A 197 7.92 17.65 -1.64
CA VAL A 197 8.30 16.72 -2.71
C VAL A 197 7.17 15.70 -2.90
N ASN A 198 6.71 15.08 -1.81
CA ASN A 198 5.57 14.16 -1.81
C ASN A 198 4.35 14.78 -2.51
N ASP A 199 3.99 16.00 -2.11
CA ASP A 199 2.82 16.70 -2.63
C ASP A 199 2.90 16.95 -4.14
N ILE A 200 4.07 17.35 -4.65
CA ILE A 200 4.28 17.57 -6.09
C ILE A 200 4.10 16.27 -6.88
N LEU A 201 4.64 15.16 -6.38
CA LEU A 201 4.57 13.87 -7.08
C LEU A 201 3.18 13.23 -6.99
N TRP A 202 2.56 13.26 -5.81
CA TRP A 202 1.26 12.65 -5.55
C TRP A 202 0.14 13.32 -6.36
N LYS A 203 0.15 14.66 -6.45
CA LYS A 203 -0.81 15.44 -7.25
C LYS A 203 -0.78 15.14 -8.75
N ARG A 204 0.30 14.55 -9.27
CA ARG A 204 0.42 14.13 -10.69
C ARG A 204 -0.18 12.74 -10.96
N THR A 205 -0.60 12.02 -9.92
CA THR A 205 -1.17 10.67 -10.04
C THR A 205 -2.66 10.69 -9.70
N ASP A 206 -3.01 10.43 -8.44
CA ASP A 206 -4.37 10.61 -7.90
C ASP A 206 -4.24 11.03 -6.44
N TYR A 207 -4.58 12.29 -6.14
CA TYR A 207 -4.41 12.86 -4.80
C TYR A 207 -5.50 12.44 -3.81
N THR A 208 -6.47 11.63 -4.23
CA THR A 208 -7.54 11.14 -3.34
C THR A 208 -7.27 9.72 -2.83
N TRP A 209 -6.23 9.06 -3.33
CA TRP A 209 -5.92 7.65 -3.08
C TRP A 209 -4.70 7.49 -2.16
N PRO A 210 -4.60 6.40 -1.38
CA PRO A 210 -3.55 6.22 -0.38
C PRO A 210 -2.16 6.07 -1.05
N CYS A 211 -1.17 6.81 -0.54
CA CYS A 211 0.16 6.91 -1.14
C CYS A 211 1.24 6.22 -0.30
N THR A 212 1.98 5.31 -0.92
CA THR A 212 3.19 4.71 -0.35
C THR A 212 4.33 4.78 -1.36
N TRP A 213 5.47 5.31 -0.96
CA TRP A 213 6.69 5.28 -1.77
C TRP A 213 7.56 4.11 -1.33
N PHE A 214 7.97 3.28 -2.27
CA PHE A 214 8.72 2.05 -1.98
C PHE A 214 10.07 2.04 -2.71
N ALA A 215 11.15 1.91 -1.95
CA ALA A 215 12.49 1.70 -2.47
C ALA A 215 12.86 0.20 -2.31
N PRO A 216 12.98 -0.57 -3.40
CA PRO A 216 13.41 -1.95 -3.33
C PRO A 216 14.89 -2.05 -2.95
N ARG A 217 15.28 -3.15 -2.30
CA ARG A 217 16.70 -3.46 -2.09
C ARG A 217 17.31 -3.90 -3.42
N CYS A 218 18.24 -3.10 -3.92
CA CYS A 218 18.95 -3.36 -5.18
C CYS A 218 20.38 -3.87 -4.94
N ASP A 219 20.89 -4.67 -5.88
CA ASP A 219 22.26 -5.20 -5.88
C ASP A 219 23.20 -4.46 -6.85
N GLY A 220 22.66 -3.59 -7.71
CA GLY A 220 23.42 -2.82 -8.69
C GLY A 220 24.09 -3.65 -9.80
N LYS A 221 23.78 -4.94 -9.91
CA LYS A 221 24.47 -5.85 -10.85
C LYS A 221 23.83 -5.80 -12.22
N GLU A 222 24.65 -5.62 -13.26
CA GLU A 222 24.17 -5.59 -14.64
C GLU A 222 23.40 -6.87 -15.01
N GLY A 223 22.24 -6.72 -15.66
CA GLY A 223 21.35 -7.83 -16.02
C GLY A 223 20.54 -8.44 -14.87
N SER A 224 20.73 -7.98 -13.63
CA SER A 224 19.90 -8.39 -12.49
C SER A 224 18.54 -7.69 -12.52
N PRO A 225 17.42 -8.39 -12.21
CA PRO A 225 16.14 -7.72 -11.98
C PRO A 225 16.16 -6.83 -10.73
N PHE A 226 17.24 -6.89 -9.92
CA PHE A 226 17.48 -6.04 -8.76
C PHE A 226 18.59 -5.01 -8.99
N LYS A 227 18.94 -4.70 -10.26
CA LYS A 227 19.95 -3.69 -10.55
C LYS A 227 19.52 -2.30 -10.04
N THR A 228 18.31 -1.87 -10.37
CA THR A 228 17.69 -0.61 -9.93
C THR A 228 16.20 -0.80 -9.63
N ALA A 229 15.57 0.20 -9.04
CA ALA A 229 14.12 0.24 -8.86
C ALA A 229 13.35 0.18 -10.19
N TYR A 230 13.94 0.69 -11.29
CA TYR A 230 13.38 0.52 -12.63
C TYR A 230 13.35 -0.96 -13.02
N ASP A 231 14.47 -1.67 -12.86
CA ASP A 231 14.58 -3.08 -13.25
C ASP A 231 13.61 -3.95 -12.45
N VAL A 232 13.43 -3.64 -11.15
CA VAL A 232 12.43 -4.30 -10.30
C VAL A 232 11.02 -4.10 -10.85
N MET A 233 10.63 -2.85 -11.16
CA MET A 233 9.29 -2.57 -11.70
C MET A 233 9.10 -3.17 -13.10
N ASN A 234 10.11 -3.11 -13.95
CA ASN A 234 10.08 -3.63 -15.32
C ASN A 234 9.96 -5.16 -15.37
N ASN A 235 10.47 -5.86 -14.36
CA ASN A 235 10.33 -7.31 -14.21
C ASN A 235 9.10 -7.72 -13.37
N TRP A 236 8.32 -6.77 -12.86
CA TRP A 236 7.14 -7.08 -12.06
C TRP A 236 5.99 -7.61 -12.93
N GLY A 237 5.49 -8.80 -12.61
CA GLY A 237 4.62 -9.56 -13.52
C GLY A 237 3.14 -9.18 -13.52
N ALA A 238 2.74 -8.12 -12.82
CA ALA A 238 1.34 -7.66 -12.75
C ALA A 238 1.26 -6.17 -12.38
N ASN A 239 0.08 -5.56 -12.50
CA ASN A 239 -0.15 -4.19 -12.06
C ASN A 239 -0.31 -4.05 -10.52
N HIS A 240 -0.47 -5.15 -9.79
CA HIS A 240 -0.71 -5.13 -8.34
C HIS A 240 0.42 -5.80 -7.56
N GLY A 241 0.59 -5.40 -6.30
CA GLY A 241 1.42 -6.05 -5.29
C GLY A 241 0.73 -6.13 -3.93
N ALA A 242 1.13 -7.11 -3.12
CA ALA A 242 0.81 -7.17 -1.70
C ALA A 242 2.09 -6.86 -0.90
N ILE A 243 1.99 -5.98 0.10
CA ILE A 243 3.13 -5.52 0.89
C ILE A 243 2.87 -5.87 2.35
N SER A 244 3.90 -6.43 3.00
CA SER A 244 3.93 -6.84 4.41
C SER A 244 5.06 -6.22 5.19
#